data_AF-A0A0K1FB63-F1
#
_entry.id   AF-A0A0K1FB63-F1
#
_cell.length_a   1.000
_cell.length_b   1.000
_cell.length_c   1.000
_cell.angle_alpha   90.00
_cell.angle_beta   90.00
_cell.angle_gamma   90.00
#
_symmetry.space_group_name_H-M   'P 1'
#
loop_
_entity.id
_entity.type
_entity.pdbx_description
1 polymer ?
#
loop_
_entity_poly.entity_id
_entity_poly.type
_entity_poly.pdbx_seq_one_letter_code
_entity_poly.pdbx_strand_id
1 'polypeptide(L)' 'MARHVPTPRCPVRPGEPCGLCHPGATGPADCGVVYLALSDPDLREAYRLAREAARRAAG' A
#
# COMPACT_ATOMS: atom_id res chain seq x y z
N MET A 1 15.20 9.55 -21.32
CA MET A 1 15.40 9.01 -19.95
C MET A 1 14.03 8.75 -19.36
N ALA A 2 13.63 7.49 -19.18
CA ALA A 2 12.32 7.18 -18.61
C ALA A 2 12.35 7.52 -17.10
N ARG A 3 11.38 8.33 -16.64
CA ARG A 3 11.19 8.58 -15.21
C ARG A 3 10.73 7.28 -14.55
N HIS A 4 11.44 6.81 -13.53
CA HIS A 4 10.96 5.71 -12.70
C HIS A 4 9.75 6.19 -11.89
N VAL A 5 8.56 5.74 -12.28
CA VAL A 5 7.33 5.98 -11.51
C VAL A 5 7.22 4.87 -10.45
N PRO A 6 7.19 5.20 -9.16
CA PRO A 6 7.04 4.20 -8.11
C PRO A 6 5.74 3.40 -8.28
N THR A 7 5.83 2.06 -8.26
CA THR A 7 4.63 1.21 -8.27
C THR A 7 3.89 1.33 -6.93
N PRO A 8 2.62 1.75 -6.92
CA PRO A 8 1.84 1.78 -5.69
C PRO A 8 1.66 0.37 -5.12
N ARG A 9 2.00 0.19 -3.84
CA ARG A 9 1.84 -1.08 -3.12
C ARG A 9 0.55 -1.10 -2.31
N CYS A 10 -0.09 -2.25 -2.22
CA CYS A 10 -1.30 -2.43 -1.41
C CYS A 10 -0.95 -2.37 0.09
N PRO A 11 -1.60 -1.53 0.91
CA PRO A 11 -1.34 -1.49 2.35
C PRO A 11 -1.89 -2.71 3.09
N VAL A 12 -2.93 -3.36 2.55
CA VAL A 12 -3.54 -4.58 3.10
C VAL A 12 -2.70 -5.82 2.80
N ARG A 13 -1.91 -5.80 1.71
CA ARG A 13 -0.97 -6.87 1.33
C ARG A 13 0.45 -6.30 1.26
N PRO A 14 1.11 -6.11 2.41
CA PRO A 14 2.43 -5.47 2.45
C PRO A 14 3.43 -6.18 1.54
N GLY A 15 4.09 -5.41 0.67
CA GLY A 15 5.08 -5.93 -0.27
C GLY A 15 4.51 -6.23 -1.67
N GLU A 16 3.20 -6.39 -1.81
CA GLU A 16 2.57 -6.66 -3.10
C GLU A 16 2.18 -5.38 -3.86
N PRO A 17 2.38 -5.34 -5.20
CA PRO A 17 1.77 -4.34 -6.05
C PRO A 17 0.25 -4.31 -5.87
N CYS A 18 -0.36 -3.14 -6.00
CA CYS A 18 -1.82 -3.06 -5.98
C CYS A 18 -2.41 -3.78 -7.20
N GLY A 19 -3.26 -4.78 -6.96
CA GLY A 19 -3.95 -5.52 -8.02
C GLY A 19 -5.19 -4.83 -8.59
N LEU A 20 -5.48 -3.58 -8.20
CA LEU A 20 -6.65 -2.79 -8.65
C LEU A 20 -7.96 -3.59 -8.61
N CYS A 21 -8.44 -3.87 -7.40
CA CYS A 21 -9.47 -4.85 -7.10
C CYS A 21 -10.83 -4.67 -7.81
N HIS A 22 -11.10 -3.53 -8.45
CA HIS A 22 -12.31 -3.30 -9.25
C HIS A 22 -12.04 -2.44 -10.50
N PRO A 23 -12.88 -2.52 -11.54
CA PRO A 23 -12.76 -1.69 -12.73
C PRO A 23 -12.74 -0.19 -12.40
N GLY A 24 -11.87 0.56 -13.08
CA GLY A 24 -11.74 2.02 -12.90
C GLY A 24 -10.88 2.47 -11.71
N ALA A 25 -10.37 1.56 -10.88
CA ALA A 25 -9.42 1.92 -9.83
C ALA A 25 -8.08 2.39 -10.45
N THR A 26 -7.55 3.48 -9.91
CA THR A 26 -6.26 4.08 -10.26
C THR A 26 -5.19 3.82 -9.19
N GLY A 27 -5.58 3.31 -8.02
CA GLY A 27 -4.65 2.89 -6.98
C GLY A 27 -5.31 2.50 -5.66
N PRO A 28 -4.51 2.33 -4.60
CA PRO A 28 -5.00 2.00 -3.27
C PRO A 28 -6.03 2.98 -2.71
N ALA A 29 -5.98 4.25 -3.13
CA ALA A 29 -6.92 5.28 -2.69
C ALA A 29 -8.38 5.00 -3.11
N ASP A 30 -8.58 4.25 -4.19
CA ASP A 30 -9.91 3.92 -4.69
C ASP A 30 -10.49 2.64 -4.03
N CYS A 31 -9.68 1.89 -3.29
CA CYS A 31 -10.08 0.61 -2.72
C CYS A 31 -10.80 0.78 -1.38
N GLY A 32 -12.05 0.34 -1.29
CA GLY A 32 -12.84 0.39 -0.05
C GLY A 32 -12.22 -0.36 1.13
N VAL A 33 -11.52 -1.48 0.90
CA VAL A 33 -10.81 -2.21 1.96
C VAL A 33 -9.63 -1.39 2.50
N VAL A 34 -8.90 -0.71 1.61
CA VAL A 34 -7.82 0.19 2.00
C VAL A 34 -8.37 1.37 2.81
N TYR A 35 -9.51 1.93 2.41
CA TYR A 35 -10.20 2.97 3.18
C TYR A 35 -10.49 2.51 4.61
N LEU A 36 -11.10 1.32 4.79
CA LEU A 36 -11.40 0.79 6.11
C LEU A 36 -10.13 0.53 6.93
N ALA A 37 -9.13 -0.13 6.34
CA ALA A 37 -7.89 -0.47 7.02
C ALA A 37 -7.07 0.77 7.43
N LEU A 38 -7.02 1.82 6.60
CA LEU A 38 -6.28 3.04 6.92
C LEU A 38 -7.06 4.03 7.79
N SER A 39 -8.39 3.83 7.93
CA SER A 39 -9.22 4.59 8.87
C SER A 39 -9.15 4.02 10.29
N ASP A 40 -8.78 2.75 10.43
CA ASP A 40 -8.49 2.14 11.72
C ASP A 40 -7.07 2.53 12.20
N PRO A 41 -6.94 3.11 13.40
CA PRO A 41 -5.65 3.63 13.88
C PRO A 41 -4.63 2.53 14.14
N ASP A 42 -5.06 1.37 14.64
CA ASP A 42 -4.17 0.27 14.99
C ASP A 42 -3.64 -0.41 13.72
N LEU A 43 -4.52 -0.64 12.75
CA LEU A 43 -4.13 -1.18 11.44
C LEU A 43 -3.22 -0.22 10.68
N ARG A 44 -3.49 1.09 10.75
CA ARG A 44 -2.63 2.11 10.13
C ARG A 44 -1.23 2.12 10.74
N GLU A 45 -1.14 1.99 12.05
CA GLU A 45 0.13 1.92 12.76
C GLU A 45 0.90 0.63 12.42
N ALA A 46 0.21 -0.51 12.41
CA ALA A 46 0.80 -1.78 11.98
C ALA A 46 1.38 -1.69 10.56
N TYR A 47 0.66 -1.03 9.63
CA TYR A 47 1.16 -0.78 8.28
C TYR A 47 2.44 0.07 8.26
N ARG A 48 2.50 1.14 9.08
CA ARG A 48 3.69 1.99 9.21
C ARG A 48 4.91 1.17 9.66
N LEU A 49 4.75 0.37 10.71
CA LEU A 49 5.82 -0.48 11.25
C LEU A 49 6.30 -1.53 10.24
N ALA A 50 5.38 -2.19 9.53
CA ALA A 50 5.71 -3.16 8.49
C ALA A 50 6.52 -2.52 7.35
N ARG A 51 6.17 -1.29 6.94
CA ARG A 51 6.90 -0.52 5.92
C ARG A 51 8.31 -0.16 6.37
N GLU A 52 8.49 0.21 7.63
CA GLU A 52 9.80 0.52 8.21
C GLU A 52 10.69 -0.72 8.32
N ALA A 53 10.12 -1.86 8.75
CA ALA A 53 10.83 -3.14 8.77
C ALA A 53 11.29 -3.55 7.36
N ALA A 54 10.41 -3.45 6.36
CA ALA A 54 10.75 -3.78 4.96
C ALA A 54 11.86 -2.87 4.39
N ARG A 55 11.89 -1.58 4.76
CA ARG A 55 12.97 -0.67 4.37
C ARG A 55 14.30 -1.04 5.02
N ARG A 56 14.29 -1.38 6.31
CA ARG A 56 15.48 -1.83 7.05
C ARG A 56 16.03 -3.15 6.51
N ALA A 57 15.18 -4.06 6.05
CA ALA A 57 15.59 -5.33 5.47
C ALA A 57 16.14 -5.20 4.03
N ALA A 58 15.85 -4.08 3.34
CA ALA A 58 16.26 -3.85 1.95
C ALA A 58 17.52 -2.96 1.81
N GLY A 59 18.05 -2.44 2.92
CA GLY A 59 19.32 -1.69 3.00
C GLY A 59 20.38 -2.51 3.72
#